data_AF-A0A1U7M3Z0-F1
#
_entry.id   AF-A0A1U7M3Z0-F1
#
_cell.length_a   1.000
_cell.length_b   1.000
_cell.length_c   1.000
_cell.angle_alpha   90.00
_cell.angle_beta   90.00
_cell.angle_gamma   90.00
#
_symmetry.space_group_name_H-M   'P 1'
#
loop_
_entity.id
_entity.type
_entity.pdbx_description
1 polymer ?
#
loop_
_entity_poly.entity_id
_entity_poly.type
_entity_poly.pdbx_seq_one_letter_code
_entity_poly.pdbx_strand_id
1 'polypeptide(L)'
;MYIKQGLFTDYLDIGHAIIIYNYFNNKVYKVHDPKKIEILHCIFKNYDIDELVNAHGNIFIDFLQELQLFNLVCITENKDVFHDDLSTGGCIAKFYSNNNKIEVRKLYVEIGNECDVNCNLCDNDAMFKCKSCFKIYKNENFDFDVLNNFISMTVEEYNCRELIFLGSEPLDDAKELLEISKNVKRINPNIKIYINTPFSISDKDILEDIYRNNIIINLQLVDNETYYDKINILLRNNIQIVPIIRETNDMNLIPGVCQASCRI
;
A
#
# COMPACT_ATOMS: atom_id res chain seq x y z
N MET A 1 -18.11 -19.40 8.32
CA MET A 1 -17.33 -18.52 7.41
C MET A 1 -18.31 -17.70 6.59
N TYR A 2 -17.98 -16.46 6.28
CA TYR A 2 -18.85 -15.52 5.55
C TYR A 2 -18.22 -15.14 4.21
N ILE A 3 -19.06 -14.74 3.26
CA ILE A 3 -18.63 -14.18 1.99
C ILE A 3 -18.80 -12.67 2.06
N LYS A 4 -17.76 -11.95 1.65
CA LYS A 4 -17.75 -10.50 1.55
C LYS A 4 -17.46 -10.04 0.13
N GLN A 5 -17.81 -8.80 -0.12
CA GLN A 5 -17.40 -8.06 -1.30
C GLN A 5 -15.88 -8.11 -1.49
N GLY A 6 -15.43 -8.34 -2.72
CA GLY A 6 -14.02 -8.28 -3.06
C GLY A 6 -13.46 -6.86 -2.87
N LEU A 7 -12.18 -6.75 -2.54
CA LEU A 7 -11.49 -5.45 -2.45
C LEU A 7 -11.64 -4.69 -3.78
N PHE A 8 -11.97 -3.40 -3.70
CA PHE A 8 -12.17 -2.54 -4.87
C PHE A 8 -13.21 -3.09 -5.85
N THR A 9 -14.31 -3.62 -5.33
CA THR A 9 -15.49 -3.91 -6.14
C THR A 9 -16.66 -3.06 -5.67
N ASP A 10 -17.64 -2.83 -6.54
CA ASP A 10 -18.91 -2.16 -6.22
C ASP A 10 -20.09 -2.95 -6.81
N TYR A 11 -21.23 -2.91 -6.15
CA TYR A 11 -22.44 -3.62 -6.57
C TYR A 11 -23.59 -2.63 -6.75
N LEU A 12 -24.19 -2.67 -7.94
CA LEU A 12 -25.41 -1.94 -8.24
C LEU A 12 -26.53 -2.92 -8.54
N ASP A 13 -27.49 -3.00 -7.61
CA ASP A 13 -28.72 -3.75 -7.82
C ASP A 13 -29.74 -2.90 -8.61
N ILE A 14 -30.12 -3.39 -9.78
CA ILE A 14 -31.13 -2.76 -10.66
C ILE A 14 -32.41 -3.60 -10.73
N GLY A 15 -32.64 -4.47 -9.74
CA GLY A 15 -33.81 -5.31 -9.52
C GLY A 15 -33.83 -6.59 -10.35
N HIS A 16 -33.62 -6.48 -11.66
CA HIS A 16 -33.62 -7.63 -12.58
C HIS A 16 -32.20 -8.14 -12.91
N ALA A 17 -31.18 -7.45 -12.42
CA ALA A 17 -29.79 -7.81 -12.54
C ALA A 17 -29.00 -7.11 -11.43
N ILE A 18 -27.85 -7.67 -11.09
CA ILE A 18 -26.83 -7.02 -10.27
C ILE A 18 -25.62 -6.75 -11.16
N ILE A 19 -25.20 -5.49 -11.21
CA ILE A 19 -23.99 -5.07 -11.89
C ILE A 19 -22.86 -5.04 -10.87
N ILE A 20 -21.76 -5.73 -11.17
CA ILE A 20 -20.57 -5.77 -10.34
C ILE A 20 -19.46 -5.05 -11.08
N TYR A 21 -18.98 -3.95 -10.51
CA TYR A 21 -17.82 -3.23 -10.99
C TYR A 21 -16.59 -3.75 -10.26
N ASN A 22 -15.57 -4.19 -10.98
CA ASN A 22 -14.27 -4.50 -10.40
C ASN A 22 -13.28 -3.39 -10.81
N TYR A 23 -12.96 -2.51 -9.86
CA TYR A 23 -12.06 -1.38 -10.12
C TYR A 23 -10.61 -1.83 -10.30
N PHE A 24 -10.20 -2.97 -9.74
CA PHE A 24 -8.82 -3.45 -9.91
C PHE A 24 -8.49 -3.77 -11.37
N ASN A 25 -9.44 -4.38 -12.10
CA ASN A 25 -9.23 -4.79 -13.49
C ASN A 25 -10.06 -4.01 -14.52
N ASN A 26 -10.77 -2.96 -14.10
CA ASN A 26 -11.68 -2.15 -14.93
C ASN A 26 -12.74 -2.96 -15.69
N LYS A 27 -13.19 -4.11 -15.15
CA LYS A 27 -14.26 -4.92 -15.77
C LYS A 27 -15.60 -4.73 -15.09
N VAL A 28 -16.64 -4.88 -15.89
CA VAL A 28 -18.04 -4.85 -15.46
C VAL A 28 -18.65 -6.21 -15.70
N TYR A 29 -19.21 -6.79 -14.65
CA TYR A 29 -19.90 -8.07 -14.69
C TYR A 29 -21.39 -7.85 -14.50
N LYS A 30 -22.21 -8.60 -15.24
CA LYS A 30 -23.66 -8.55 -15.13
C LYS A 30 -24.20 -9.90 -14.70
N VAL A 31 -24.68 -9.97 -13.47
CA VAL A 31 -25.41 -11.13 -12.95
C VAL A 31 -26.88 -10.92 -13.25
N HIS A 32 -27.43 -11.75 -14.12
CA HIS A 32 -28.83 -11.66 -14.57
C HIS A 32 -29.61 -12.97 -14.40
N ASP A 33 -28.95 -14.04 -13.92
CA ASP A 33 -29.61 -15.27 -13.54
C ASP A 33 -30.35 -15.04 -12.21
N PRO A 34 -31.68 -15.28 -12.14
CA PRO A 34 -32.47 -15.00 -10.94
C PRO A 34 -31.99 -15.72 -9.68
N LYS A 35 -31.49 -16.96 -9.80
CA LYS A 35 -30.98 -17.72 -8.66
C LYS A 35 -29.66 -17.15 -8.16
N LYS A 36 -28.78 -16.74 -9.07
CA LYS A 36 -27.51 -16.07 -8.72
C LYS A 36 -27.74 -14.70 -8.09
N ILE A 37 -28.76 -13.96 -8.54
CA ILE A 37 -29.18 -12.69 -7.92
C ILE A 37 -29.64 -12.92 -6.47
N GLU A 38 -30.49 -13.93 -6.24
CA GLU A 38 -30.95 -14.28 -4.90
C GLU A 38 -29.79 -14.66 -3.97
N ILE A 39 -28.84 -15.46 -4.46
CA ILE A 39 -27.61 -15.80 -3.72
C ILE A 39 -26.84 -14.54 -3.33
N LEU A 40 -26.65 -13.57 -4.23
CA LEU A 40 -25.97 -12.31 -3.91
C LEU A 40 -26.75 -11.50 -2.85
N HIS A 41 -28.07 -11.48 -2.90
CA HIS A 41 -28.88 -10.84 -1.85
C HIS A 41 -28.69 -11.52 -0.49
N CYS A 42 -28.60 -12.84 -0.44
CA CYS A 42 -28.30 -13.57 0.80
C CYS A 42 -26.90 -13.24 1.32
N ILE A 43 -25.90 -13.15 0.43
CA ILE A 43 -24.54 -12.71 0.77
C ILE A 43 -24.56 -11.28 1.35
N PHE A 44 -25.26 -10.33 0.72
CA PHE A 44 -25.38 -8.96 1.23
C PHE A 44 -26.14 -8.86 2.57
N LYS A 45 -26.92 -9.88 2.91
CA LYS A 45 -27.59 -10.03 4.21
C LYS A 45 -26.73 -10.77 5.25
N ASN A 46 -25.48 -11.08 4.93
CA ASN A 46 -24.51 -11.78 5.79
C ASN A 46 -24.88 -13.20 6.16
N TYR A 47 -25.48 -13.94 5.22
CA TYR A 47 -25.62 -15.38 5.37
C TYR A 47 -24.23 -16.02 5.37
N ASP A 48 -24.03 -17.00 6.25
CA ASP A 48 -22.80 -17.77 6.26
C ASP A 48 -22.78 -18.81 5.12
N ILE A 49 -21.60 -19.36 4.84
CA ILE A 49 -21.40 -20.33 3.76
C ILE A 49 -22.28 -21.57 3.96
N ASP A 50 -22.47 -22.04 5.19
CA ASP A 50 -23.27 -23.25 5.45
C ASP A 50 -24.76 -22.99 5.19
N GLU A 51 -25.26 -21.82 5.59
CA GLU A 51 -26.61 -21.35 5.26
C GLU A 51 -26.83 -21.27 3.73
N LEU A 52 -25.85 -20.76 2.99
CA LEU A 52 -25.91 -20.65 1.53
C LEU A 52 -25.84 -22.01 0.83
N VAL A 53 -24.99 -22.93 1.30
CA VAL A 53 -24.94 -24.32 0.79
C VAL A 53 -26.26 -25.03 1.04
N ASN A 54 -26.85 -24.88 2.23
CA ASN A 54 -28.12 -25.52 2.58
C ASN A 54 -29.29 -24.95 1.74
N ALA A 55 -29.30 -23.64 1.47
CA ALA A 55 -30.37 -22.99 0.73
C ALA A 55 -30.28 -23.20 -0.79
N HIS A 56 -29.07 -23.19 -1.36
CA HIS A 56 -28.86 -23.10 -2.82
C HIS A 56 -28.03 -24.25 -3.41
N GLY A 57 -27.44 -25.11 -2.58
CA GLY A 57 -26.72 -26.31 -3.00
C GLY A 57 -25.60 -26.05 -4.00
N ASN A 58 -25.49 -26.92 -5.02
CA ASN A 58 -24.41 -26.85 -6.01
C ASN A 58 -24.41 -25.55 -6.82
N ILE A 59 -25.57 -24.91 -7.02
CA ILE A 59 -25.66 -23.63 -7.75
C ILE A 59 -24.84 -22.55 -7.05
N PHE A 60 -24.88 -22.53 -5.71
CA PHE A 60 -24.06 -21.62 -4.92
C PHE A 60 -22.57 -21.96 -5.03
N ILE A 61 -22.21 -23.24 -4.96
CA ILE A 61 -20.80 -23.67 -5.04
C ILE A 61 -20.18 -23.26 -6.38
N ASP A 62 -20.87 -23.56 -7.49
CA ASP A 62 -20.40 -23.20 -8.84
C ASP A 62 -20.28 -21.69 -9.00
N PHE A 63 -21.27 -20.95 -8.49
CA PHE A 63 -21.27 -19.50 -8.58
C PHE A 63 -20.21 -18.85 -7.68
N LEU A 64 -19.94 -19.41 -6.50
CA LEU A 64 -18.86 -18.96 -5.63
C LEU A 64 -17.50 -19.11 -6.32
N GLN A 65 -17.27 -20.22 -7.02
CA GLN A 65 -16.05 -20.42 -7.80
C GLN A 65 -15.90 -19.38 -8.92
N GLU A 66 -16.99 -19.04 -9.62
CA GLU A 66 -16.99 -17.97 -10.61
C GLU A 66 -16.62 -16.61 -9.98
N LEU A 67 -17.26 -16.26 -8.85
CA LEU A 67 -17.01 -15.01 -8.15
C LEU A 67 -15.57 -14.93 -7.64
N GLN A 68 -15.00 -16.02 -7.14
CA GLN A 68 -13.60 -16.10 -6.70
C GLN A 68 -12.62 -16.01 -7.88
N LEU A 69 -12.89 -16.70 -8.99
CA LEU A 69 -12.06 -16.65 -10.20
C LEU A 69 -11.90 -15.22 -10.72
N PHE A 70 -12.94 -14.40 -10.61
CA PHE A 70 -12.93 -13.00 -11.01
C PHE A 70 -12.56 -12.02 -9.89
N ASN A 71 -12.12 -12.52 -8.73
CA ASN A 71 -11.80 -11.74 -7.53
C ASN A 71 -12.92 -10.77 -7.13
N LEU A 72 -14.17 -11.20 -7.27
CA LEU A 72 -15.35 -10.38 -6.97
C LEU A 72 -15.79 -10.51 -5.52
N VAL A 73 -15.33 -11.55 -4.81
CA VAL A 73 -15.65 -11.80 -3.40
C VAL A 73 -14.43 -12.30 -2.64
N CYS A 74 -14.47 -12.19 -1.32
CA CYS A 74 -13.50 -12.80 -0.42
C CYS A 74 -14.20 -13.61 0.69
N ILE A 75 -13.53 -14.62 1.22
CA ILE A 75 -14.03 -15.43 2.34
C ILE A 75 -13.36 -14.95 3.62
N THR A 76 -14.13 -14.83 4.69
CA THR A 76 -13.63 -14.39 6.00
C THR A 76 -14.30 -15.13 7.15
N GLU A 77 -13.63 -15.15 8.29
CA GLU A 77 -14.22 -15.61 9.55
C GLU A 77 -15.02 -14.49 10.25
N ASN A 78 -14.82 -13.23 9.86
CA ASN A 78 -15.45 -12.09 10.49
C ASN A 78 -16.85 -11.81 9.91
N LYS A 79 -17.88 -11.90 10.77
CA LYS A 79 -19.29 -11.62 10.46
C LYS A 79 -19.58 -10.14 10.20
N ASP A 80 -18.80 -9.25 10.80
CA ASP A 80 -19.05 -7.82 10.70
C ASP A 80 -18.95 -7.38 9.26
N VAL A 81 -19.98 -6.70 8.77
CA VAL A 81 -20.02 -6.21 7.39
C VAL A 81 -18.83 -5.29 7.20
N PHE A 82 -17.94 -5.65 6.28
CA PHE A 82 -17.07 -4.64 5.71
C PHE A 82 -17.97 -3.85 4.75
N HIS A 83 -18.85 -3.01 5.30
CA HIS A 83 -19.19 -1.81 4.59
C HIS A 83 -17.89 -1.04 4.65
N ASP A 84 -17.15 -1.01 3.54
CA ASP A 84 -16.33 0.15 3.28
C ASP A 84 -17.33 1.30 3.06
N ASP A 85 -17.99 1.72 4.15
CA ASP A 85 -18.36 3.11 4.29
C ASP A 85 -17.01 3.78 4.13
N LEU A 86 -16.78 4.29 2.91
CA LEU A 86 -15.91 5.41 2.60
C LEU A 86 -16.25 6.54 3.58
N SER A 87 -15.87 6.31 4.83
CA SER A 87 -16.01 7.16 6.01
C SER A 87 -14.87 8.18 6.03
N THR A 88 -14.15 8.28 4.91
CA THR A 88 -13.36 9.43 4.49
C THR A 88 -13.98 10.05 3.23
N GLY A 89 -15.23 10.48 3.35
CA GLY A 89 -15.81 11.51 2.49
C GLY A 89 -16.81 10.98 1.47
N GLY A 90 -18.07 11.31 1.71
CA GLY A 90 -19.06 11.45 0.65
C GLY A 90 -18.55 12.41 -0.42
N CYS A 91 -17.99 11.83 -1.48
CA CYS A 91 -17.91 12.38 -2.82
C CYS A 91 -17.89 11.18 -3.77
N ILE A 92 -19.07 10.56 -3.94
CA ILE A 92 -19.36 9.81 -5.18
C ILE A 92 -19.24 10.85 -6.28
N ALA A 93 -18.06 10.86 -6.90
CA ALA A 93 -17.78 11.63 -8.06
C ALA A 93 -18.65 11.07 -9.19
N LYS A 94 -19.71 11.81 -9.56
CA LYS A 94 -20.35 11.77 -10.89
C LYS A 94 -19.31 12.12 -11.98
N PHE A 95 -18.26 11.31 -12.13
CA PHE A 95 -17.12 11.56 -13.01
C PHE A 95 -16.61 10.29 -13.68
N TYR A 96 -17.49 9.48 -14.26
CA TYR A 96 -17.03 8.52 -15.28
C TYR A 96 -17.97 8.52 -16.49
N SER A 97 -18.28 9.72 -16.98
CA SER A 97 -18.33 9.93 -18.42
C SER A 97 -16.93 10.32 -18.89
N ASN A 98 -16.32 9.46 -19.70
CA ASN A 98 -15.04 9.59 -20.43
C ASN A 98 -13.78 9.00 -19.75
N ASN A 99 -13.32 7.85 -20.28
CA ASN A 99 -11.91 7.53 -20.58
C ASN A 99 -10.78 7.83 -19.58
N ASN A 100 -11.02 7.92 -18.27
CA ASN A 100 -9.91 8.13 -17.33
C ASN A 100 -9.33 6.79 -16.88
N LYS A 101 -8.14 6.47 -17.39
CA LYS A 101 -7.29 5.38 -16.88
C LYS A 101 -7.10 5.55 -15.37
N ILE A 102 -7.12 4.44 -14.63
CA ILE A 102 -6.77 4.43 -13.21
C ILE A 102 -5.33 4.95 -13.06
N GLU A 103 -5.13 5.93 -12.18
CA GLU A 103 -3.82 6.44 -11.84
C GLU A 103 -3.42 5.99 -10.44
N VAL A 104 -2.22 5.41 -10.31
CA VAL A 104 -1.58 5.17 -9.01
C VAL A 104 -0.84 6.45 -8.64
N ARG A 105 -1.25 7.15 -7.59
CA ARG A 105 -0.52 8.37 -7.18
C ARG A 105 0.78 8.07 -6.45
N LYS A 106 0.76 7.06 -5.58
CA LYS A 106 1.88 6.67 -4.73
C LYS A 106 1.96 5.16 -4.63
N LEU A 107 3.16 4.60 -4.79
CA LEU A 107 3.47 3.20 -4.57
C LEU A 107 4.38 3.06 -3.35
N TYR A 108 3.95 2.27 -2.38
CA TYR A 108 4.70 1.94 -1.18
C TYR A 108 5.26 0.53 -1.33
N VAL A 109 6.56 0.37 -1.19
CA VAL A 109 7.26 -0.91 -1.34
C VAL A 109 8.01 -1.22 -0.05
N GLU A 110 7.70 -2.37 0.54
CA GLU A 110 8.36 -2.89 1.74
C GLU A 110 9.48 -3.86 1.32
N ILE A 111 10.74 -3.45 1.48
CA ILE A 111 11.95 -4.16 0.98
C ILE A 111 12.40 -5.29 1.90
N GLY A 112 11.85 -5.36 3.11
CA GLY A 112 12.15 -6.40 4.06
C GLY A 112 11.44 -6.15 5.37
N ASN A 113 11.65 -7.05 6.31
CA ASN A 113 10.99 -7.04 7.60
C ASN A 113 11.93 -7.28 8.79
N GLU A 114 13.23 -7.48 8.51
CA GLU A 114 14.30 -7.52 9.49
C GLU A 114 15.01 -6.18 9.54
N CYS A 115 15.20 -5.63 10.73
CA CYS A 115 15.94 -4.38 10.94
C CYS A 115 16.80 -4.56 12.19
N ASP A 116 18.08 -4.17 12.11
CA ASP A 116 18.99 -4.19 13.25
C ASP A 116 18.61 -3.18 14.34
N VAL A 117 17.74 -2.22 13.99
CA VAL A 117 17.23 -1.19 14.89
C VAL A 117 15.99 -1.72 15.62
N ASN A 118 16.20 -2.37 16.78
CA ASN A 118 15.14 -2.77 17.71
C ASN A 118 14.49 -1.54 18.38
N CYS A 119 13.75 -0.72 17.62
CA CYS A 119 13.07 0.45 18.17
C CYS A 119 11.98 0.03 19.17
N ASN A 120 11.96 0.63 20.36
CA ASN A 120 10.93 0.38 21.40
C ASN A 120 9.47 0.61 20.94
N LEU A 121 9.25 1.38 19.87
CA LEU A 121 7.93 1.64 19.29
C LEU A 121 7.47 0.57 18.30
N CYS A 122 8.36 -0.31 17.84
CA CYS A 122 8.03 -1.33 16.84
C CYS A 122 7.24 -2.50 17.44
N ASP A 123 7.48 -2.82 18.72
CA ASP A 123 6.78 -3.90 19.45
C ASP A 123 5.53 -3.40 20.20
N ASN A 124 5.24 -2.10 20.19
CA ASN A 124 4.09 -1.50 20.88
C ASN A 124 2.89 -1.30 19.92
N ASP A 125 1.67 -1.43 20.44
CA ASP A 125 0.42 -1.09 19.75
C ASP A 125 0.32 0.43 19.54
N ALA A 126 1.06 0.94 18.56
CA ALA A 126 0.89 2.29 18.06
C ALA A 126 -0.34 2.37 17.14
N MET A 127 -1.04 3.50 17.19
CA MET A 127 -2.15 3.82 16.28
C MET A 127 -1.72 3.76 14.80
N PHE A 128 -0.42 3.94 14.53
CA PHE A 128 0.24 3.61 13.26
C PHE A 128 1.47 2.73 13.54
N LYS A 129 1.31 1.41 13.41
CA LYS A 129 2.42 0.46 13.63
C LYS A 129 3.57 0.77 12.68
N CYS A 130 4.80 0.71 13.19
CA CYS A 130 6.00 0.81 12.36
C CYS A 130 6.01 -0.35 11.35
N LYS A 131 5.63 -0.09 10.11
CA LYS A 131 5.66 -1.13 9.06
C LYS A 131 7.08 -1.59 8.72
N SER A 132 8.09 -0.80 9.06
CA SER A 132 9.51 -1.12 8.78
C SER A 132 10.11 -2.25 9.63
N CYS A 133 9.49 -2.69 10.73
CA CYS A 133 10.16 -3.64 11.64
C CYS A 133 9.24 -4.81 12.08
N PHE A 134 8.31 -5.24 11.23
CA PHE A 134 7.42 -6.34 11.57
C PHE A 134 8.11 -7.70 11.44
N LYS A 135 8.52 -8.31 12.56
CA LYS A 135 9.16 -9.65 12.62
C LYS A 135 8.25 -10.84 12.25
N ILE A 136 7.22 -10.66 11.42
CA ILE A 136 6.15 -11.68 11.23
C ILE A 136 6.45 -12.67 10.10
N TYR A 137 7.36 -12.39 9.16
CA TYR A 137 7.61 -13.29 8.02
C TYR A 137 9.09 -13.60 7.80
N LYS A 138 9.62 -14.62 8.48
CA LYS A 138 11.01 -15.05 8.26
C LYS A 138 11.24 -15.53 6.82
N ASN A 139 12.34 -15.04 6.24
CA ASN A 139 13.14 -15.70 5.20
C ASN A 139 12.62 -15.78 3.76
N GLU A 140 11.96 -14.76 3.23
CA GLU A 140 11.84 -14.63 1.77
C GLU A 140 12.62 -13.41 1.30
N ASN A 141 13.85 -13.64 0.82
CA ASN A 141 14.57 -12.63 0.05
C ASN A 141 13.72 -12.30 -1.18
N PHE A 142 13.34 -11.04 -1.34
CA PHE A 142 12.62 -10.60 -2.54
C PHE A 142 13.49 -10.85 -3.77
N ASP A 143 12.88 -11.45 -4.80
CA ASP A 143 13.49 -11.46 -6.12
C ASP A 143 13.43 -10.02 -6.69
N PHE A 144 14.58 -9.34 -6.70
CA PHE A 144 14.69 -7.96 -7.16
C PHE A 144 14.32 -7.79 -8.63
N ASP A 145 14.44 -8.82 -9.46
CA ASP A 145 14.01 -8.74 -10.86
C ASP A 145 12.48 -8.72 -10.95
N VAL A 146 11.80 -9.56 -10.15
CA VAL A 146 10.34 -9.56 -10.04
C VAL A 146 9.84 -8.21 -9.51
N LEU A 147 10.49 -7.69 -8.48
CA LEU A 147 10.15 -6.39 -7.90
C LEU A 147 10.33 -5.25 -8.92
N ASN A 148 11.47 -5.21 -9.61
CA ASN A 148 11.77 -4.22 -10.63
C ASN A 148 10.71 -4.24 -11.75
N ASN A 149 10.33 -5.43 -12.22
CA ASN A 149 9.30 -5.59 -13.25
C ASN A 149 7.92 -5.11 -12.76
N PHE A 150 7.53 -5.46 -11.55
CA PHE A 150 6.27 -5.02 -10.96
C PHE A 150 6.19 -3.49 -10.83
N ILE A 151 7.24 -2.87 -10.28
CA ILE A 151 7.30 -1.42 -10.11
C ILE A 151 7.29 -0.74 -11.48
N SER A 152 8.10 -1.21 -12.43
CA SER A 152 8.19 -0.65 -13.78
C SER A 152 6.84 -0.68 -14.49
N MET A 153 6.15 -1.83 -14.47
CA MET A 153 4.81 -1.97 -15.03
C MET A 153 3.82 -1.03 -14.34
N THR A 154 3.89 -0.91 -13.01
CA THR A 154 3.01 0.00 -12.25
C THR A 154 3.22 1.46 -12.67
N VAL A 155 4.47 1.86 -12.89
CA VAL A 155 4.83 3.21 -13.31
C VAL A 155 4.35 3.50 -14.73
N GLU A 156 4.55 2.56 -15.66
CA GLU A 156 4.19 2.71 -17.06
C GLU A 156 2.67 2.69 -17.29
N GLU A 157 1.97 1.72 -16.71
CA GLU A 157 0.54 1.49 -17.01
C GLU A 157 -0.39 2.42 -16.23
N TYR A 158 -0.01 2.77 -14.99
CA TYR A 158 -0.88 3.50 -14.05
C TYR A 158 -0.37 4.92 -13.74
N ASN A 159 0.56 5.46 -14.52
CA ASN A 159 1.08 6.83 -14.36
C ASN A 159 1.55 7.13 -12.93
N CYS A 160 2.36 6.21 -12.37
CA CYS A 160 2.81 6.35 -10.99
C CYS A 160 3.66 7.61 -10.78
N ARG A 161 3.29 8.44 -9.81
CA ARG A 161 3.94 9.74 -9.56
C ARG A 161 4.94 9.72 -8.41
N GLU A 162 4.75 8.83 -7.44
CA GLU A 162 5.64 8.71 -6.28
C GLU A 162 5.92 7.25 -5.96
N LEU A 163 7.19 6.92 -5.74
CA LEU A 163 7.66 5.62 -5.28
C LEU A 163 8.32 5.79 -3.91
N ILE A 164 7.90 5.01 -2.92
CA ILE A 164 8.39 5.08 -1.55
C ILE A 164 8.90 3.70 -1.16
N PHE A 165 10.20 3.61 -0.91
CA PHE A 165 10.83 2.44 -0.30
C PHE A 165 10.79 2.56 1.23
N LEU A 166 10.28 1.53 1.88
CA LEU A 166 10.23 1.32 3.33
C LEU A 166 10.38 -0.18 3.60
N GLY A 167 10.03 -0.66 4.80
CA GLY A 167 10.43 -2.01 5.22
C GLY A 167 11.89 -2.01 5.70
N SER A 168 12.22 -2.87 6.66
CA SER A 168 13.59 -3.04 7.21
C SER A 168 14.37 -1.73 7.40
N GLU A 169 15.69 -1.77 7.21
CA GLU A 169 16.53 -0.64 6.78
C GLU A 169 16.74 -0.77 5.25
N PRO A 170 16.04 0.01 4.41
CA PRO A 170 16.11 -0.15 2.96
C PRO A 170 17.51 0.05 2.38
N LEU A 171 18.39 0.79 3.06
CA LEU A 171 19.73 1.03 2.58
C LEU A 171 20.63 -0.21 2.66
N ASP A 172 20.26 -1.26 3.38
CA ASP A 172 21.02 -2.52 3.36
C ASP A 172 21.07 -3.15 1.95
N ASP A 173 20.01 -2.95 1.16
CA ASP A 173 19.89 -3.36 -0.26
C ASP A 173 20.03 -2.17 -1.24
N ALA A 174 20.84 -1.16 -0.87
CA ALA A 174 20.89 0.11 -1.60
C ALA A 174 21.24 -0.04 -3.09
N LYS A 175 22.10 -0.98 -3.48
CA LYS A 175 22.52 -1.12 -4.89
C LYS A 175 21.35 -1.51 -5.78
N GLU A 176 20.58 -2.49 -5.33
CA GLU A 176 19.41 -3.02 -6.00
C GLU A 176 18.30 -1.96 -6.07
N LEU A 177 18.03 -1.25 -4.96
CA LEU A 177 17.04 -0.16 -4.95
C LEU A 177 17.42 1.01 -5.86
N LEU A 178 18.70 1.35 -5.91
CA LEU A 178 19.20 2.40 -6.79
C LEU A 178 19.08 2.01 -8.26
N GLU A 179 19.29 0.73 -8.61
CA GLU A 179 19.07 0.24 -9.98
C GLU A 179 17.58 0.28 -10.37
N ILE A 180 16.69 -0.16 -9.47
CA ILE A 180 15.24 -0.02 -9.68
C ILE A 180 14.87 1.46 -9.88
N SER A 181 15.40 2.35 -9.04
CA SER A 181 15.15 3.79 -9.13
C SER A 181 15.57 4.38 -10.47
N LYS A 182 16.73 3.96 -10.99
CA LYS A 182 17.23 4.36 -12.32
C LYS A 182 16.29 3.88 -13.43
N ASN A 183 15.85 2.63 -13.38
CA ASN A 183 14.92 2.06 -14.37
C ASN A 183 13.58 2.79 -14.38
N VAL A 184 13.02 3.01 -13.19
CA VAL A 184 11.75 3.72 -13.03
C VAL A 184 11.82 5.17 -13.52
N LYS A 185 12.95 5.87 -13.29
CA LYS A 185 13.16 7.21 -13.85
C LYS A 185 13.36 7.25 -15.36
N ARG A 186 13.85 6.18 -15.98
CA ARG A 186 13.88 6.07 -17.44
C ARG A 186 12.46 5.98 -18.02
N ILE A 187 11.55 5.31 -17.32
CA ILE A 187 10.14 5.15 -17.72
C ILE A 187 9.36 6.46 -17.45
N ASN A 188 9.47 7.00 -16.23
CA ASN A 188 8.85 8.27 -15.85
C ASN A 188 9.88 9.21 -15.22
N PRO A 189 10.47 10.13 -16.00
CA PRO A 189 11.48 11.08 -15.49
C PRO A 189 10.97 12.01 -14.38
N ASN A 190 9.65 12.19 -14.27
CA ASN A 190 9.02 13.09 -13.29
C ASN A 190 8.62 12.39 -11.99
N ILE A 191 8.83 11.07 -11.89
CA ILE A 191 8.50 10.33 -10.66
C ILE A 191 9.38 10.81 -9.50
N LYS A 192 8.76 11.03 -8.35
CA LYS A 192 9.48 11.32 -7.11
C LYS A 192 9.76 10.01 -6.38
N ILE A 193 11.01 9.80 -5.98
CA ILE A 193 11.43 8.59 -5.29
C ILE A 193 11.86 8.97 -3.88
N TYR A 194 11.35 8.24 -2.90
CA TYR A 194 11.63 8.43 -1.49
C TYR A 194 12.19 7.16 -0.88
N ILE A 195 13.20 7.28 -0.01
CA ILE A 195 13.68 6.19 0.83
C ILE A 195 13.42 6.56 2.29
N ASN A 196 12.62 5.76 2.98
CA ASN A 196 12.34 5.88 4.40
C ASN A 196 13.38 5.07 5.19
N THR A 197 14.33 5.75 5.84
CA THR A 197 15.49 5.09 6.45
C THR A 197 15.93 5.81 7.73
N PRO A 198 16.33 5.10 8.79
CA PRO A 198 17.07 5.70 9.91
C PRO A 198 18.51 6.08 9.53
N PHE A 199 18.93 5.76 8.31
CA PHE A 199 20.17 6.15 7.64
C PHE A 199 21.41 5.61 8.33
N SER A 200 21.80 4.39 7.96
CA SER A 200 22.97 3.67 8.47
C SER A 200 24.22 3.79 7.59
N ILE A 201 24.09 4.25 6.34
CA ILE A 201 25.16 4.18 5.33
C ILE A 201 25.87 5.51 5.10
N SER A 202 27.21 5.46 5.03
CA SER A 202 28.09 6.57 4.65
C SER A 202 28.92 6.31 3.39
N ASP A 203 28.55 5.29 2.61
CA ASP A 203 29.23 4.93 1.36
C ASP A 203 29.09 6.05 0.32
N LYS A 204 30.23 6.53 -0.19
CA LYS A 204 30.27 7.69 -1.09
C LYS A 204 29.58 7.41 -2.43
N ASP A 205 29.71 6.20 -2.97
CA ASP A 205 29.14 5.87 -4.28
C ASP A 205 27.61 5.79 -4.19
N ILE A 206 27.10 5.24 -3.08
CA ILE A 206 25.65 5.24 -2.78
C ILE A 206 25.13 6.67 -2.66
N LEU A 207 25.84 7.55 -1.94
CA LEU A 207 25.42 8.95 -1.77
C LEU A 207 25.44 9.73 -3.08
N GLU A 208 26.46 9.53 -3.91
CA GLU A 208 26.53 10.13 -5.24
C GLU A 208 25.37 9.66 -6.13
N ASP A 209 25.01 8.37 -6.06
CA ASP A 209 23.88 7.83 -6.81
C ASP A 209 22.53 8.36 -6.31
N ILE A 210 22.32 8.49 -5.00
CA ILE A 210 21.12 9.12 -4.42
C ILE A 210 20.97 10.56 -4.94
N TYR A 211 22.06 11.34 -4.88
CA TYR A 211 22.08 12.72 -5.36
C TYR A 211 21.80 12.82 -6.87
N ARG A 212 22.55 12.06 -7.69
CA ARG A 212 22.42 12.09 -9.16
C ARG A 212 21.02 11.68 -9.62
N ASN A 213 20.40 10.74 -8.91
CA ASN A 213 19.05 10.30 -9.22
C ASN A 213 17.98 11.14 -8.53
N ASN A 214 18.31 12.23 -7.84
CA ASN A 214 17.34 13.09 -7.14
C ASN A 214 16.35 12.28 -6.28
N ILE A 215 16.90 11.38 -5.47
CA ILE A 215 16.15 10.56 -4.52
C ILE A 215 16.07 11.34 -3.20
N ILE A 216 14.88 11.37 -2.61
CA ILE A 216 14.60 12.11 -1.39
C ILE A 216 14.72 11.16 -0.20
N ILE A 217 15.50 11.56 0.81
CA ILE A 217 15.67 10.77 2.03
C ILE A 217 14.67 11.23 3.08
N ASN A 218 13.77 10.33 3.44
CA ASN A 218 12.85 10.47 4.55
C ASN A 218 13.53 9.94 5.81
N LEU A 219 14.27 10.81 6.50
CA LEU A 219 15.15 10.45 7.61
C LEU A 219 14.33 10.19 8.88
N GLN A 220 14.32 8.93 9.33
CA GLN A 220 13.63 8.53 10.56
C GLN A 220 14.49 8.81 11.79
N LEU A 221 13.92 9.55 12.73
CA LEU A 221 14.56 9.86 14.01
C LEU A 221 14.49 8.66 14.97
N VAL A 222 15.66 8.12 15.32
CA VAL A 222 15.80 7.03 16.30
C VAL A 222 16.38 7.54 17.63
N ASP A 223 17.33 8.47 17.58
CA ASP A 223 17.88 9.18 18.76
C ASP A 223 18.41 10.58 18.36
N ASN A 224 18.55 11.48 19.35
CA ASN A 224 19.00 12.86 19.13
C ASN A 224 20.52 12.98 18.90
N GLU A 225 21.32 12.03 19.40
CA GLU A 225 22.78 12.14 19.37
C GLU A 225 23.35 11.83 17.98
N THR A 226 22.80 10.83 17.27
CA THR A 226 23.28 10.44 15.93
C THR A 226 22.63 11.23 14.80
N TYR A 227 21.54 11.96 15.08
CA TYR A 227 20.75 12.67 14.08
C TYR A 227 21.53 13.79 13.35
N TYR A 228 22.26 14.61 14.10
CA TYR A 228 23.00 15.74 13.53
C TYR A 228 24.09 15.28 12.57
N ASP A 229 24.80 14.20 12.90
CA ASP A 229 25.85 13.64 12.06
C ASP A 229 25.28 13.11 10.73
N LYS A 230 24.15 12.39 10.79
CA LYS A 230 23.47 11.86 9.62
C LYS A 230 22.95 12.97 8.70
N ILE A 231 22.30 14.01 9.25
CA ILE A 231 21.90 15.19 8.47
C ILE A 231 23.11 15.86 7.84
N ASN A 232 24.18 16.06 8.60
CA ASN A 232 25.38 16.72 8.09
C ASN A 232 25.98 15.95 6.92
N ILE A 233 26.01 14.62 6.97
CA ILE A 233 26.45 13.79 5.84
C ILE A 233 25.55 14.03 4.62
N LEU A 234 24.24 13.93 4.78
CA LEU A 234 23.28 14.10 3.68
C LEU A 234 23.33 15.51 3.05
N LEU A 235 23.36 16.55 3.88
CA LEU A 235 23.44 17.95 3.43
C LEU A 235 24.78 18.25 2.72
N ARG A 236 25.91 17.73 3.22
CA ARG A 236 27.21 17.88 2.55
C ARG A 236 27.24 17.25 1.16
N ASN A 237 26.41 16.24 0.94
CA ASN A 237 26.25 15.57 -0.35
C ASN A 237 25.09 16.15 -1.19
N ASN A 238 24.51 17.29 -0.78
CA ASN A 238 23.37 17.94 -1.46
C ASN A 238 22.14 17.05 -1.62
N ILE A 239 21.95 16.06 -0.75
CA ILE A 239 20.80 15.16 -0.80
C ILE A 239 19.61 15.85 -0.13
N GLN A 240 18.45 15.79 -0.77
CA GLN A 240 17.22 16.33 -0.19
C GLN A 240 16.74 15.45 0.95
N ILE A 241 16.41 16.07 2.08
CA ILE A 241 16.00 15.39 3.31
C ILE A 241 14.61 15.88 3.72
N VAL A 242 13.75 14.94 4.11
CA VAL A 242 12.51 15.22 4.85
C VAL A 242 12.64 14.53 6.20
N PRO A 243 12.79 15.29 7.31
CA PRO A 243 12.87 14.68 8.62
C PRO A 243 11.49 14.11 9.03
N ILE A 244 11.47 12.88 9.51
CA ILE A 244 10.28 12.25 10.08
C ILE A 244 10.47 12.17 11.59
N ILE A 245 9.74 13.03 12.31
CA ILE A 245 9.63 12.99 13.76
C ILE A 245 8.51 12.02 14.11
N ARG A 246 8.82 10.98 14.87
CA ARG A 246 7.80 10.13 15.50
C ARG A 246 7.61 10.61 16.92
N GLU A 247 6.44 11.18 17.23
CA GLU A 247 6.10 11.55 18.60
C GLU A 247 6.10 10.28 19.47
N THR A 248 7.05 10.20 20.40
CA THR A 248 6.95 9.31 21.54
C THR A 248 6.14 10.03 22.61
N ASN A 249 5.16 9.36 23.22
CA ASN A 249 4.40 9.90 24.36
C ASN A 249 5.27 10.23 25.60
N ASP A 250 6.59 9.94 25.56
CA ASP A 250 7.52 10.06 26.67
C ASP A 250 8.75 10.94 26.39
N MET A 251 8.61 12.02 25.62
CA MET A 251 9.65 13.05 25.60
C MET A 251 9.11 14.42 25.98
N ASN A 252 9.59 14.92 27.13
CA ASN A 252 9.68 16.34 27.44
C ASN A 252 10.46 17.04 26.32
N LEU A 253 9.75 17.43 25.26
CA LEU A 253 10.33 18.18 24.16
C LEU A 253 10.70 19.58 24.63
N ILE A 254 11.93 19.96 24.32
CA ILE A 254 12.44 21.32 24.36
C ILE A 254 11.43 22.23 23.65
N PRO A 255 11.02 23.38 24.24
CA PRO A 255 10.14 24.31 23.57
C PRO A 255 10.87 24.88 22.34
N GLY A 256 10.44 24.50 21.12
CA GLY A 256 10.97 25.15 19.92
C GLY A 256 10.88 24.41 18.59
N VAL A 257 10.59 23.10 18.55
CA VAL A 257 10.53 22.36 17.28
C VAL A 257 9.15 21.75 17.08
N CYS A 258 8.16 22.64 16.97
CA CYS A 258 6.86 22.32 16.42
C CYS A 258 6.65 23.23 15.21
N GLN A 259 6.92 22.71 14.01
CA GLN A 259 6.23 23.17 12.80
C GLN A 259 5.96 21.94 11.93
N ALA A 260 4.84 21.32 12.25
CA ALA A 260 4.11 20.44 11.36
C ALA A 260 4.00 21.10 9.98
N SER A 261 4.45 20.38 8.96
CA SER A 261 4.08 20.63 7.57
C SER A 261 2.64 20.15 7.35
N CYS A 262 1.67 20.85 7.97
CA CYS A 262 0.34 20.98 7.40
C CYS A 262 0.42 22.07 6.32
N ARG A 263 0.40 21.67 5.05
CA ARG A 263 -0.09 22.54 3.98
C ARG A 263 -1.07 21.76 3.11
N ILE A 264 -2.30 22.25 3.21
CA ILE A 264 -3.54 22.13 2.41
C ILE A 264 -3.38 21.39 1.09
#